data_AF-G6AU35-F1
#
_entry.id   AF-G6AU35-F1
#
_cell.length_a   1.000
_cell.length_b   1.000
_cell.length_c   1.000
_cell.angle_alpha   90.00
_cell.angle_beta   90.00
_cell.angle_gamma   90.00
#
_symmetry.space_group_name_H-M   'P 1'
#
loop_
_entity.id
_entity.type
_entity.pdbx_description
1 polymer ?
#
loop_
_entity_poly.entity_id
_entity_poly.type
_entity_poly.pdbx_seq_one_letter_code
_entity_poly.pdbx_strand_id
1 'polypeptide(L)'
;YSLTQFILHSHAGRELWRYYHKQAGANPNASYYDIKMHFQGTKTTKSGKVQMNSTSEDATYNALLADLRQSMKLLAAHIEPKVYDYGFLKK
;
A
#
# COMPACT_ATOMS: atom_id res chain seq x y z
N TYR A 1 -23.78 -2.30 6.81
CA TYR A 1 -22.33 -2.01 6.86
C TYR A 1 -22.04 -1.26 8.15
N SER A 2 -21.30 -1.88 9.07
CA SER A 2 -21.02 -1.35 10.40
C SER A 2 -19.86 -0.37 10.38
N LEU A 3 -19.91 0.69 11.20
CA LEU A 3 -18.82 1.64 11.47
C LEU A 3 -17.46 0.95 11.74
N THR A 4 -17.51 -0.27 12.30
CA THR A 4 -16.31 -1.07 12.60
C THR A 4 -15.54 -1.51 11.35
N GLN A 5 -16.22 -1.80 10.23
CA GLN A 5 -15.52 -2.15 8.99
C GLN A 5 -14.80 -0.93 8.40
N PHE A 6 -15.43 0.24 8.37
CA PHE A 6 -14.80 1.47 7.85
C PHE A 6 -13.55 1.88 8.65
N ILE A 7 -13.60 1.74 9.97
CA ILE A 7 -12.47 2.01 10.85
C ILE A 7 -11.33 1.02 10.57
N LEU A 8 -11.63 -0.28 10.46
CA LEU A 8 -10.63 -1.33 10.18
C LEU A 8 -9.84 -1.06 8.88
N HIS A 9 -10.49 -0.65 7.80
CA HIS A 9 -9.83 -0.32 6.52
C HIS A 9 -8.83 0.85 6.61
N SER A 10 -9.05 1.77 7.54
CA SER A 10 -8.20 2.95 7.72
C SER A 10 -6.93 2.66 8.54
N HIS A 11 -6.87 1.51 9.22
CA HIS A 11 -5.73 1.12 10.05
C HIS A 11 -4.59 0.46 9.27
N ALA A 12 -4.88 -0.25 8.18
CA ALA A 12 -3.87 -1.00 7.43
C ALA A 12 -2.68 -0.15 6.95
N GLY A 13 -2.95 1.07 6.46
CA GLY A 13 -1.89 2.00 6.05
C GLY A 13 -1.04 2.49 7.23
N ARG A 14 -1.69 2.75 8.38
CA ARG A 14 -1.01 3.16 9.62
C ARG A 14 -0.15 2.02 10.19
N GLU A 15 -0.60 0.78 10.09
CA GLU A 15 0.15 -0.38 10.55
C GLU A 15 1.38 -0.64 9.69
N LEU A 16 1.26 -0.54 8.36
CA LEU A 16 2.42 -0.60 7.47
C LEU A 16 3.44 0.51 7.78
N TRP A 17 2.97 1.75 7.98
CA TRP A 17 3.83 2.88 8.33
C TRP A 17 4.52 2.68 9.68
N ARG A 18 3.78 2.24 10.71
CA ARG A 18 4.34 1.90 12.02
C ARG A 18 5.33 0.74 11.91
N TYR A 19 5.07 -0.24 11.05
CA TYR A 19 5.98 -1.34 10.83
C TYR A 19 7.29 -0.82 10.27
N TYR A 20 7.28 0.01 9.21
CA TYR A 20 8.46 0.65 8.59
C TYR A 20 9.26 1.58 9.52
N HIS A 21 8.61 2.22 10.49
CA HIS A 21 9.30 3.07 11.46
C HIS A 21 9.99 2.32 12.60
N LYS A 22 9.88 1.00 12.66
CA LYS A 22 10.63 0.18 13.62
C LYS A 22 12.02 -0.20 13.12
N GLN A 23 12.30 -0.03 11.84
CA GLN A 23 13.54 -0.43 11.18
C GLN A 23 14.58 0.66 11.39
N ALA A 24 15.84 0.23 11.48
CA ALA A 24 16.95 1.14 11.63
C ALA A 24 17.03 2.09 10.41
N GLY A 25 17.18 3.39 10.67
CA GLY A 25 17.30 4.40 9.62
C GLY A 25 16.02 4.72 8.86
N ALA A 26 14.85 4.40 9.42
CA ALA A 26 13.56 4.75 8.82
C ALA A 26 13.44 6.27 8.57
N ASN A 27 13.12 6.65 7.34
CA ASN A 27 12.97 8.05 6.96
C ASN A 27 11.60 8.57 7.46
N PRO A 28 11.55 9.61 8.32
CA PRO A 28 10.28 10.20 8.81
C PRO A 28 9.40 10.74 7.69
N ASN A 29 9.99 11.10 6.55
CA ASN A 29 9.32 11.63 5.37
C ASN A 29 9.19 10.57 4.27
N ALA A 30 9.29 9.27 4.59
CA ALA A 30 9.19 8.20 3.61
C ALA A 30 7.84 8.24 2.90
N SER A 31 7.88 8.26 1.57
CA SER A 31 6.72 7.99 0.75
C SER A 31 6.40 6.49 0.74
N TYR A 32 5.19 6.12 0.31
CA TYR A 32 4.84 4.72 0.10
C TYR A 32 5.81 3.99 -0.83
N TYR A 33 6.35 4.68 -1.84
CA TYR A 33 7.35 4.12 -2.73
C TYR A 33 8.66 3.78 -1.99
N ASP A 34 9.12 4.65 -1.10
CA ASP A 34 10.33 4.44 -0.30
C ASP A 34 10.17 3.24 0.64
N ILE A 35 8.99 3.12 1.27
CA ILE A 35 8.65 1.97 2.12
C ILE A 35 8.71 0.68 1.31
N LYS A 36 8.07 0.64 0.13
CA LYS A 36 8.13 -0.53 -0.75
C LYS A 36 9.56 -0.85 -1.18
N MET A 37 10.34 0.17 -1.54
CA MET A 37 11.72 0.01 -1.99
C MET A 37 12.60 -0.57 -0.88
N HIS A 38 12.37 -0.17 0.38
CA HIS A 38 13.09 -0.71 1.53
C HIS A 38 12.88 -2.22 1.69
N PHE A 39 11.63 -2.70 1.61
CA PHE A 39 11.33 -4.12 1.82
C PHE A 39 11.52 -4.99 0.56
N GLN A 40 11.23 -4.46 -0.63
CA GLN A 40 11.33 -5.23 -1.88
C GLN A 40 12.74 -5.17 -2.46
N GLY A 41 13.52 -4.15 -2.12
CA GLY A 41 14.84 -3.92 -2.72
C GLY A 41 14.76 -3.63 -4.22
N THR A 42 15.92 -3.67 -4.86
CA THR A 42 16.07 -3.41 -6.29
C THR A 42 16.86 -4.51 -6.98
N LYS A 43 16.73 -4.57 -8.30
CA LYS A 43 17.50 -5.43 -9.21
C LYS A 43 17.99 -4.62 -10.39
N THR A 44 19.14 -5.01 -10.92
CA THR A 44 19.64 -4.47 -12.20
C THR A 44 19.12 -5.33 -13.33
N THR A 45 18.43 -4.73 -14.29
CA THR A 45 17.93 -5.43 -15.48
C THR A 45 19.08 -5.81 -16.41
N LYS A 46 18.81 -6.71 -17.38
CA LYS A 46 19.77 -7.06 -18.43
C LYS A 46 20.24 -5.85 -19.26
N SER A 47 19.44 -4.79 -19.28
CA SER A 47 19.76 -3.50 -19.92
C SER A 47 20.53 -2.52 -19.03
N GLY A 48 20.94 -2.92 -17.81
CA GLY A 48 21.70 -2.09 -16.88
C GLY A 48 20.86 -1.11 -16.04
N LYS A 49 19.52 -1.15 -16.13
CA LYS A 49 18.64 -0.24 -15.39
C LYS A 49 18.31 -0.81 -14.01
N VAL A 50 18.31 0.04 -12.97
CA VAL A 50 17.82 -0.34 -11.65
C VAL A 50 16.28 -0.33 -11.62
N GLN A 51 15.68 -1.43 -11.19
CA GLN A 51 14.24 -1.60 -11.06
C GLN A 51 13.91 -2.19 -9.68
N MET A 52 12.81 -1.75 -9.06
CA MET A 52 12.33 -2.35 -7.81
C MET A 52 11.88 -3.80 -8.05
N ASN A 53 12.13 -4.69 -7.09
CA ASN A 53 11.58 -6.04 -7.16
C ASN A 53 10.06 -6.03 -6.98
N SER A 54 9.38 -7.03 -7.53
CA SER A 54 7.92 -7.18 -7.40
C SER A 54 7.49 -7.76 -6.05
N THR A 55 8.40 -8.45 -5.37
CA THR A 55 8.16 -9.19 -4.13
C THR A 55 9.19 -8.80 -3.07
N SER A 56 8.89 -9.14 -1.82
CA SER A 56 9.79 -9.05 -0.67
C SER A 56 9.88 -10.41 0.02
N GLU A 57 10.98 -10.68 0.71
CA GLU A 57 11.13 -11.84 1.58
C GLU A 57 10.55 -11.61 2.99
N ASP A 58 10.23 -10.35 3.34
CA ASP A 58 9.65 -10.01 4.63
C ASP A 58 8.16 -10.40 4.66
N ALA A 59 7.87 -11.52 5.33
CA ALA A 59 6.52 -12.06 5.48
C ALA A 59 5.56 -11.09 6.19
N THR A 60 6.04 -10.34 7.18
CA THR A 60 5.22 -9.38 7.95
C THR A 60 4.82 -8.21 7.06
N TYR A 61 5.78 -7.65 6.33
CA TYR A 61 5.53 -6.62 5.33
C TYR A 61 4.55 -7.10 4.25
N ASN A 62 4.75 -8.32 3.74
CA ASN A 62 3.87 -8.89 2.71
C ASN A 62 2.41 -9.02 3.19
N ALA A 63 2.20 -9.43 4.45
CA ALA A 63 0.88 -9.50 5.06
C ALA A 63 0.25 -8.10 5.18
N LEU A 64 0.97 -7.13 5.74
CA LEU A 64 0.52 -5.74 5.89
C LEU A 64 0.20 -5.09 4.53
N LEU A 65 1.01 -5.37 3.51
CA LEU A 65 0.82 -4.87 2.16
C LEU A 65 -0.43 -5.49 1.50
N ALA A 66 -0.68 -6.77 1.72
CA ALA A 66 -1.89 -7.44 1.24
C ALA A 66 -3.14 -6.84 1.89
N ASP A 67 -3.10 -6.61 3.20
CA ASP A 67 -4.21 -6.04 3.97
C ASP A 67 -4.51 -4.59 3.56
N LEU A 68 -3.46 -3.79 3.31
CA LEU A 68 -3.59 -2.45 2.75
C LEU A 68 -4.28 -2.47 1.38
N ARG A 69 -3.83 -3.35 0.46
CA ARG A 69 -4.42 -3.47 -0.88
C ARG A 69 -5.88 -3.90 -0.83
N GLN A 70 -6.20 -4.84 0.05
CA GLN A 70 -7.57 -5.29 0.24
C GLN A 70 -8.46 -4.15 0.77
N SER A 71 -7.96 -3.39 1.75
CA SER A 71 -8.65 -2.22 2.28
C SER A 71 -8.89 -1.14 1.23
N MET A 72 -7.88 -0.86 0.38
CA MET A 72 -8.03 0.07 -0.74
C MET A 72 -9.06 -0.41 -1.76
N LYS A 73 -9.10 -1.71 -2.07
CA LYS A 73 -10.09 -2.29 -3.00
C LYS A 73 -11.51 -2.16 -2.47
N LEU A 74 -11.72 -2.43 -1.19
CA LEU A 74 -13.03 -2.30 -0.55
C LEU A 74 -13.48 -0.83 -0.50
N LEU A 75 -12.55 0.09 -0.22
CA LEU A 75 -12.84 1.52 -0.30
C LEU A 75 -13.18 1.94 -1.72
N ALA A 76 -12.43 1.48 -2.73
CA ALA A 76 -12.67 1.76 -4.14
C ALA A 76 -14.08 1.31 -4.57
N ALA A 77 -14.47 0.07 -4.24
CA ALA A 77 -15.81 -0.44 -4.53
C ALA A 77 -16.93 0.36 -3.85
N HIS A 78 -16.66 0.96 -2.69
CA HIS A 78 -17.62 1.81 -1.99
C HIS A 78 -17.76 3.20 -2.62
N ILE A 79 -16.66 3.78 -3.12
CA ILE A 79 -16.68 5.11 -3.75
C ILE A 79 -17.12 5.04 -5.22
N GLU A 80 -16.86 3.94 -5.91
CA GLU A 80 -17.17 3.72 -7.32
C GLU A 80 -18.61 4.09 -7.73
N PRO A 81 -19.68 3.63 -7.05
CA PRO A 81 -21.05 4.04 -7.43
C PRO A 81 -21.25 5.55 -7.32
N LYS A 82 -20.61 6.21 -6.35
CA LYS A 82 -20.68 7.67 -6.19
C LYS A 82 -19.91 8.40 -7.30
N VAL A 83 -18.80 7.85 -7.79
CA VAL A 83 -18.01 8.43 -8.89
C VAL A 83 -18.84 8.50 -10.17
N TYR A 84 -19.68 7.51 -10.43
CA TYR A 84 -20.62 7.52 -11.57
C TYR A 84 -21.78 8.51 -11.37
N ASP A 85 -22.32 8.62 -10.14
CA ASP A 85 -23.39 9.58 -9.82
C ASP A 85 -22.94 11.04 -9.92
N TYR A 86 -21.67 11.33 -9.59
CA TYR A 86 -21.10 12.68 -9.69
C TYR A 86 -20.47 13.01 -11.06
N GLY A 87 -20.54 12.10 -12.04
CA GLY A 87 -20.10 12.36 -13.42
C GLY A 87 -18.58 12.41 -13.64
N PHE A 88 -17.76 11.88 -12.72
CA PHE A 88 -16.30 11.84 -12.85
C PHE A 88 -15.82 10.80 -13.88
N LEU A 89 -16.64 9.79 -14.18
CA LEU A 89 -16.40 8.80 -15.24
C LEU A 89 -17.67 8.63 -16.09
N LYS A 90 -17.53 8.61 -17.41
CA LYS A 90 -18.65 8.26 -18.32
C LYS A 90 -18.86 6.75 -18.30
N LYS A 91 -20.14 6.33 -18.25
CA LYS A 91 -20.54 4.92 -18.40
C LYS A 91 -20.11 4.35 -19.74
#